data_AF-A0A8S9PK56-F1
#
_entry.id   AF-A0A8S9PK56-F1
#
_cell.length_a   1.000
_cell.length_b   1.000
_cell.length_c   1.000
_cell.angle_alpha   90.00
_cell.angle_beta   90.00
_cell.angle_gamma   90.00
#
_symmetry.space_group_name_H-M   'P 1'
#
loop_
_entity.id
_entity.type
_entity.pdbx_description
1 polymer ?
#
loop_
_entity_poly.entity_id
_entity_poly.type
_entity_poly.pdbx_seq_one_letter_code
_entity_poly.pdbx_strand_id
1 'polypeptide(L)' 'MAQKLLAKGGTGGGARNGMMATMKFDLNHTIDEHIVSIKCYYDEGVIQGLVIKTNIGTSALMGYNLGTTFKLEVK' A
#
# COMPACT_ATOMS: atom_id res chain seq x y z
N MET A 1 -15.84 6.99 2.56
CA MET A 1 -15.36 6.09 3.63
C MET A 1 -13.88 5.86 3.42
N ALA A 2 -12.99 6.28 4.33
CA ALA A 2 -11.58 5.94 4.23
C ALA A 2 -11.37 4.54 4.84
N GLN A 3 -10.81 3.61 4.09
CA GLN A 3 -10.50 2.26 4.59
C GLN A 3 -9.39 2.36 5.63
N LYS A 4 -9.65 1.79 6.81
CA LYS A 4 -8.78 1.91 7.98
C LYS A 4 -7.57 1.00 7.79
N LEU A 5 -6.37 1.59 7.73
CA LEU A 5 -5.13 0.85 7.79
C LEU A 5 -5.00 0.21 9.18
N LEU A 6 -4.97 -1.11 9.27
CA LEU A 6 -4.66 -1.81 10.52
C LEU A 6 -3.18 -2.19 10.53
N ALA A 7 -2.43 -1.60 11.45
CA ALA A 7 -1.09 -2.06 11.81
C ALA A 7 -1.22 -3.20 12.83
N LYS A 8 -0.80 -4.43 12.47
CA LYS A 8 -0.58 -5.52 13.42
C LYS A 8 0.92 -5.73 13.59
N GLY A 9 1.43 -5.75 14.81
CA GLY A 9 2.82 -6.14 15.08
C GLY A 9 3.04 -7.57 14.59
N GLY A 10 3.85 -7.75 13.56
CA GLY A 10 4.02 -9.03 12.87
C GLY A 10 5.33 -9.10 12.11
N THR A 11 6.13 -10.10 12.43
CA THR A 11 7.42 -10.40 11.80
C THR A 11 7.22 -10.91 10.37
N GLY A 12 7.36 -10.03 9.38
CA GLY A 12 7.42 -10.44 7.98
C GLY A 12 7.58 -9.27 7.02
N GLY A 13 8.64 -9.31 6.20
CA GLY A 13 8.78 -8.48 4.99
C GLY A 13 9.80 -7.35 5.04
N GLY A 14 11.02 -7.60 5.54
CA GLY A 14 12.24 -6.83 5.23
C GLY A 14 12.29 -5.36 5.67
N ALA A 15 12.88 -5.09 6.86
CA ALA A 15 13.60 -3.84 7.05
C ALA A 15 14.84 -4.03 7.91
N ARG A 16 15.86 -3.27 7.53
CA ARG A 16 16.99 -2.86 8.36
C ARG A 16 16.37 -2.08 9.55
N ASN A 17 16.45 -2.60 10.77
CA ASN A 17 15.92 -2.01 12.01
C ASN A 17 14.42 -2.23 12.32
N GLY A 18 14.06 -3.47 12.65
CA GLY A 18 13.48 -3.76 13.97
C GLY A 18 12.00 -3.49 14.26
N MET A 19 11.17 -2.98 13.35
CA MET A 19 9.73 -2.89 13.59
C MET A 19 8.90 -3.11 12.31
N MET A 20 8.57 -4.37 12.03
CA MET A 20 7.61 -4.73 10.97
C MET A 20 6.20 -4.67 11.54
N ALA A 21 5.47 -3.62 11.19
CA ALA A 21 4.01 -3.64 11.28
C ALA A 21 3.48 -4.27 10.00
N THR A 22 2.82 -5.42 10.10
CA THR A 22 2.01 -5.94 9.00
C THR A 22 0.86 -4.96 8.78
N MET A 23 0.87 -4.29 7.62
CA MET A 23 -0.22 -3.44 7.19
C MET A 23 -1.22 -4.28 6.38
N LYS A 24 -2.50 -4.23 6.74
CA LYS A 24 -3.58 -4.86 5.97
C LYS A 24 -4.42 -3.84 5.23
N PHE A 25 -4.81 -4.19 4.02
CA PHE A 25 -5.75 -3.46 3.16
C PHE A 25 -6.71 -4.50 2.56
N ASP A 26 -7.99 -4.43 2.96
CA ASP A 26 -8.99 -5.43 2.60
C ASP A 26 -9.94 -4.85 1.53
N LEU A 27 -10.08 -5.55 0.40
CA LEU A 27 -11.02 -5.17 -0.67
C LEU A 27 -12.41 -5.74 -0.38
N ASN A 28 -13.44 -4.92 -0.48
CA ASN A 28 -14.81 -5.39 -0.36
C ASN A 28 -15.35 -5.95 -1.69
N HIS A 29 -15.15 -7.25 -1.90
CA HIS A 29 -15.66 -7.95 -3.09
C HIS A 29 -17.20 -7.97 -3.20
N THR A 30 -17.95 -7.77 -2.11
CA THR A 30 -19.43 -7.77 -2.15
C THR A 30 -20.02 -6.54 -2.84
N ILE A 31 -19.22 -5.48 -3.00
CA ILE A 31 -19.61 -4.24 -3.69
C ILE A 31 -18.79 -4.01 -4.98
N ASP A 32 -18.20 -5.08 -5.53
CA ASP A 32 -17.32 -5.03 -6.69
C ASP A 32 -16.14 -4.04 -6.49
N GLU A 33 -15.59 -3.99 -5.27
CA GLU A 33 -14.40 -3.20 -5.04
C GLU A 33 -13.17 -3.86 -5.66
N HIS A 34 -12.50 -3.15 -6.55
CA HIS A 34 -11.30 -3.60 -7.24
C HIS A 34 -10.27 -2.47 -7.40
N ILE A 35 -9.01 -2.85 -7.56
CA ILE A 35 -7.89 -1.91 -7.73
C ILE A 35 -7.96 -1.27 -9.12
N VAL A 36 -7.88 0.05 -9.17
CA VAL A 36 -7.81 0.86 -10.41
C VAL A 36 -6.38 1.32 -10.67
N SER A 37 -5.64 1.68 -9.62
CA SER A 37 -4.22 2.00 -9.77
C SER A 37 -3.43 1.83 -8.48
N ILE A 38 -2.11 1.69 -8.61
CA ILE A 38 -1.17 1.70 -7.50
C ILE A 38 -0.10 2.74 -7.81
N LYS A 39 0.08 3.70 -6.89
CA LYS A 39 1.24 4.60 -6.89
C LYS A 39 2.30 3.99 -5.98
N CYS A 40 3.51 3.82 -6.50
CA CYS A 40 4.65 3.28 -5.77
C CYS A 40 5.72 4.36 -5.56
N TYR A 41 6.46 4.23 -4.47
CA TYR A 41 7.67 4.98 -4.13
C TYR A 41 8.81 3.97 -4.13
N TYR A 42 9.84 4.24 -4.93
CA TYR A 42 10.94 3.33 -5.19
C TYR A 42 12.27 4.05 -4.97
N ASP A 43 13.15 3.43 -4.20
CA ASP A 43 14.50 3.92 -3.96
C ASP A 43 15.48 2.75 -3.82
N GLU A 44 16.67 2.88 -4.40
CA GLU A 44 17.76 1.90 -4.31
C GLU A 44 17.36 0.42 -4.55
N GLY A 45 16.49 0.15 -5.53
CA GLY A 45 16.08 -1.23 -5.83
C GLY A 45 14.93 -1.76 -4.96
N VAL A 46 14.41 -0.95 -4.04
CA VAL A 46 13.40 -1.36 -3.06
C VAL A 46 12.16 -0.48 -3.15
N ILE A 47 10.97 -1.10 -3.06
CA ILE A 47 9.72 -0.36 -2.87
C ILE A 47 9.70 0.17 -1.44
N GLN A 48 9.76 1.49 -1.33
CA GLN A 48 9.74 2.20 -0.05
C GLN A 48 8.31 2.35 0.47
N GLY A 49 7.34 2.54 -0.44
CA GLY A 49 5.95 2.63 -0.07
C GLY A 49 5.00 2.60 -1.26
N LEU A 50 3.70 2.50 -0.96
CA LEU A 50 2.66 2.44 -1.97
C LEU A 50 1.33 3.03 -1.47
N VAL A 51 0.52 3.50 -2.42
CA VAL A 51 -0.85 3.97 -2.23
C VAL A 51 -1.72 3.26 -3.25
N ILE A 52 -2.76 2.56 -2.77
CA ILE A 52 -3.69 1.80 -3.59
C ILE A 52 -4.93 2.66 -3.83
N LYS A 53 -5.32 2.80 -5.09
CA LYS A 53 -6.60 3.39 -5.49
C LYS A 53 -7.52 2.29 -6.00
N THR A 54 -8.71 2.20 -5.43
CA THR A 54 -9.80 1.34 -5.89
C THR A 54 -10.84 2.16 -6.65
N ASN A 55 -11.84 1.50 -7.22
CA ASN A 55 -13.03 2.15 -7.77
C ASN A 55 -13.90 2.84 -6.69
N ILE A 56 -13.71 2.49 -5.41
CA ILE A 56 -14.47 3.04 -4.28
C ILE A 56 -13.69 4.11 -3.50
N GLY A 57 -12.36 4.05 -3.49
CA GLY A 57 -11.56 4.99 -2.70
C GLY A 57 -10.05 4.90 -2.90
N THR A 58 -9.29 5.44 -1.94
CA THR A 58 -7.82 5.42 -1.95
C THR A 58 -7.32 5.12 -0.55
N SER A 59 -6.31 4.26 -0.45
CA SER A 59 -5.69 3.85 0.81
C SER A 59 -4.88 5.00 1.43
N ALA A 60 -4.55 4.85 2.71
CA ALA A 60 -3.42 5.58 3.29
C ALA A 60 -2.10 5.12 2.63
N LEU A 61 -1.04 5.92 2.80
CA LEU A 61 0.31 5.51 2.44
C LEU A 61 0.74 4.31 3.30
N MET A 62 1.19 3.26 2.63
CA MET A 62 1.83 2.10 3.25
C MET A 62 3.33 2.21 3.03
N GLY A 63 4.13 2.28 4.10
CA GLY A 63 5.57 2.52 4.02
C GLY A 63 5.93 4.01 3.97
N TYR A 64 6.94 4.37 3.17
CA TYR A 64 7.54 5.70 3.10
C TYR A 64 7.32 6.36 1.74
N ASN A 65 7.21 7.69 1.73
CA ASN A 65 7.12 8.51 0.52
C ASN A 65 8.52 8.93 0.01
N LEU A 66 9.45 7.99 -0.06
CA LEU A 66 10.86 8.21 -0.40
C LEU A 66 11.20 7.69 -1.80
N GLY A 67 12.05 8.43 -2.51
CA GLY A 67 12.56 8.04 -3.82
C GLY A 67 11.66 8.43 -5.01
N THR A 68 11.87 7.75 -6.12
CA THR A 68 11.17 7.99 -7.40
C THR A 68 9.78 7.38 -7.37
N THR A 69 8.79 8.09 -7.93
CA THR A 69 7.42 7.58 -8.01
C THR A 69 7.09 7.03 -9.39
N PHE A 70 6.35 5.93 -9.42
CA PHE A 70 5.70 5.43 -10.64
C PHE A 70 4.25 5.02 -10.33
N LYS A 71 3.42 4.93 -11.37
CA LYS A 71 2.02 4.54 -11.26
C LYS A 71 1.72 3.40 -12.23
N LEU A 72 1.13 2.33 -11.72
CA LEU A 72 0.51 1.28 -12.51
C LEU A 72 -1.01 1.49 -12.50
N GLU A 73 -1.65 1.49 -13.66
CA GLU A 73 -3.09 1.72 -13.81
C GLU A 73 -3.67 0.70 -14.77
N VAL A 74 -4.87 0.21 -14.46
CA VAL A 74 -5.60 -0.72 -15.32
C VAL A 74 -6.09 0.03 -16.56
N LYS A 75 -6.01 -0.59 -17.74
CA LYS A 75 -6.52 -0.02 -19.00
C LYS A 75 -8.00 -0.26 -19.17
#